data_AF-A0A1V6I679-F1
#
_entry.id   AF-A0A1V6I679-F1
#
_cell.length_a   1.000
_cell.length_b   1.000
_cell.length_c   1.000
_cell.angle_alpha   90.00
_cell.angle_beta   90.00
_cell.angle_gamma   90.00
#
_symmetry.space_group_name_H-M   'P 1'
#
loop_
_entity.id
_entity.type
_entity.pdbx_description
1 polymer ?
#
loop_
_entity_poly.entity_id
_entity_poly.type
_entity_poly.pdbx_seq_one_letter_code
_entity_poly.pdbx_strand_id
1 'polypeptide(L)'
;MKFYRYETVQYAEHDFDGDFMRPSFPNPTLECREYVLIKETPKGYWIGFYSYKPPYDNWKYIWKKWVSKTSKKRFAYPSREEALNNYIKRTERRIKILEWNLELCKGGLEKAKIKEIQIQNEYKLKSQNEI
;
A
#
# COMPACT_ATOMS: atom_id res chain seq x y z
N MET A 1 26.60 7.76 -0.49
CA MET A 1 25.37 8.26 0.16
C MET A 1 24.30 7.18 0.10
N LYS A 2 23.55 6.98 1.19
CA LYS A 2 22.42 6.04 1.26
C LYS A 2 21.09 6.79 1.33
N PHE A 3 20.03 6.11 0.91
CA PHE A 3 18.65 6.57 1.02
C PHE A 3 17.81 5.49 1.70
N TYR A 4 16.83 5.91 2.47
CA TYR A 4 16.02 5.05 3.32
C TYR A 4 14.55 5.19 2.99
N ARG A 5 13.83 4.07 3.10
CA ARG A 5 12.38 4.04 2.99
C ARG A 5 11.84 2.97 3.92
N TYR A 6 10.94 3.37 4.81
CA TYR A 6 10.21 2.40 5.60
C TYR A 6 9.04 1.83 4.79
N GLU A 7 8.84 0.52 4.87
CA GLU A 7 7.75 -0.21 4.24
C GLU A 7 7.15 -1.22 5.22
N THR A 8 5.86 -1.51 5.04
CA THR A 8 5.18 -2.57 5.79
C THR A 8 5.31 -3.84 4.99
N VAL A 9 5.80 -4.90 5.61
CA VAL A 9 5.89 -6.24 5.01
C VAL A 9 5.08 -7.19 5.87
N GLN A 10 4.33 -8.08 5.23
CA GLN A 10 3.68 -9.19 5.91
C GLN A 10 4.34 -10.47 5.40
N TYR A 11 5.02 -11.15 6.31
CA TYR A 11 5.67 -12.42 6.02
C TYR A 11 4.63 -13.55 6.05
N ALA A 12 4.92 -14.63 5.30
CA ALA A 12 4.18 -15.86 5.43
C ALA A 12 4.47 -16.50 6.81
N GLU A 13 3.51 -17.24 7.34
CA GLU A 13 3.69 -18.11 8.50
C GLU A 13 4.01 -19.53 8.01
N HIS A 14 4.63 -20.34 8.86
CA HIS A 14 4.79 -21.77 8.61
C HIS A 14 3.61 -22.53 9.20
N ASP A 15 3.07 -23.50 8.46
CA ASP A 15 2.14 -24.46 9.05
C ASP A 15 2.87 -25.58 9.81
N PHE A 16 2.11 -26.59 10.26
CA PHE A 16 2.66 -27.73 11.00
C PHE A 16 3.69 -28.54 10.19
N ASP A 17 3.51 -28.60 8.87
CA ASP A 17 4.38 -29.33 7.95
C ASP A 17 5.55 -28.46 7.44
N GLY A 18 5.56 -27.17 7.78
CA GLY A 18 6.60 -26.21 7.45
C GLY A 18 6.33 -25.44 6.15
N ASP A 19 5.18 -25.63 5.52
CA ASP A 19 4.79 -24.94 4.30
C ASP A 19 4.41 -23.48 4.58
N PHE A 20 4.72 -22.60 3.62
CA PHE A 20 4.42 -21.17 3.74
C PHE A 20 2.92 -20.92 3.54
N MET A 21 2.25 -20.48 4.59
CA MET A 21 0.84 -20.10 4.59
C MET A 21 0.64 -18.61 4.84
N ARG A 22 -0.52 -18.11 4.39
CA ARG A 22 -0.91 -16.73 4.67
C ARG A 22 -1.30 -16.62 6.16
N PRO A 23 -0.82 -15.59 6.88
CA PRO A 23 -1.21 -15.39 8.27
C PRO A 23 -2.71 -15.28 8.46
N SER A 24 -3.23 -15.93 9.51
CA SER A 24 -4.66 -15.87 9.88
C SER A 24 -5.10 -14.47 10.31
N PHE A 25 -4.20 -13.72 10.93
CA PHE A 25 -4.38 -12.32 11.30
C PHE A 25 -3.27 -11.44 10.71
N PRO A 26 -3.55 -10.17 10.36
CA PRO A 26 -2.51 -9.27 9.88
C PRO A 26 -1.41 -9.08 10.92
N ASN A 27 -0.19 -9.49 10.57
CA ASN A 27 1.01 -9.30 11.38
C ASN A 27 2.03 -8.44 10.61
N PRO A 28 1.83 -7.11 10.53
CA PRO A 28 2.70 -6.24 9.76
C PRO A 28 4.03 -5.98 10.48
N THR A 29 5.14 -6.27 9.80
CA THR A 29 6.48 -5.87 10.23
C THR A 29 6.90 -4.58 9.53
N LEU A 30 7.47 -3.65 10.29
CA LEU A 30 8.00 -2.40 9.75
C LEU A 30 9.48 -2.58 9.37
N GLU A 31 9.78 -2.46 8.09
CA GLU A 31 11.14 -2.65 7.57
C GLU A 31 11.73 -1.37 7.01
N CYS A 32 13.03 -1.15 7.27
CA CYS A 32 13.79 -0.06 6.68
C CYS A 32 14.58 -0.56 5.47
N ARG A 33 14.12 -0.23 4.27
CA ARG A 33 14.84 -0.52 3.03
C ARG A 33 15.91 0.52 2.74
N GLU A 34 17.09 0.06 2.37
CA GLU A 34 18.23 0.89 2.01
C GLU A 34 18.46 0.90 0.49
N TYR A 35 18.74 2.08 -0.03
CA TYR A 35 19.05 2.31 -1.43
C TYR A 35 20.38 3.06 -1.55
N VAL A 36 21.17 2.69 -2.55
CA VAL A 36 22.43 3.36 -2.87
C VAL A 36 22.18 4.51 -3.85
N LEU A 37 22.93 5.59 -3.69
CA LEU A 37 23.00 6.65 -4.69
C LEU A 37 23.72 6.13 -5.95
N ILE A 38 23.06 6.20 -7.09
CA ILE A 38 23.61 5.86 -8.42
C ILE A 38 24.20 7.09 -9.08
N LYS A 39 23.42 8.17 -9.14
CA LYS A 39 23.81 9.41 -9.81
C LYS A 39 23.12 10.60 -9.17
N GLU A 40 23.89 11.63 -8.86
CA GLU A 40 23.34 12.92 -8.45
C GLU A 40 23.14 13.84 -9.66
N THR A 41 22.08 14.63 -9.62
CA THR A 41 21.77 15.68 -10.59
C THR A 41 21.48 16.97 -9.83
N PRO A 42 21.51 18.15 -10.48
CA PRO A 42 21.18 19.41 -9.81
C PRO A 42 19.81 19.40 -9.12
N LYS A 43 18.82 18.67 -9.69
CA LYS A 43 17.43 18.62 -9.20
C LYS A 43 17.09 17.42 -8.33
N GLY A 44 17.94 16.40 -8.26
CA GLY A 44 17.54 15.11 -7.70
C GLY A 44 18.62 14.05 -7.71
N TYR A 45 18.22 12.85 -7.30
CA TYR A 45 19.07 11.68 -7.16
C TYR A 45 18.46 10.51 -7.92
N TRP A 46 19.29 9.78 -8.65
CA TRP A 46 18.97 8.42 -9.04
C TRP A 46 19.45 7.50 -7.93
N ILE A 47 18.53 6.73 -7.35
CA ILE A 47 18.83 5.75 -6.32
C ILE A 47 18.46 4.35 -6.82
N GLY A 48 19.03 3.32 -6.23
CA GLY A 48 18.65 1.95 -6.54
C GLY A 48 19.23 0.94 -5.57
N PHE A 49 19.11 -0.33 -5.91
CA PHE A 49 19.80 -1.41 -5.22
C PHE A 49 20.35 -2.38 -6.25
N TYR A 50 21.44 -3.05 -5.86
CA TYR A 50 22.01 -4.11 -6.66
C TYR A 50 21.29 -5.41 -6.36
N SER A 51 21.16 -6.26 -7.36
CA SER A 51 20.90 -7.67 -7.12
C SER A 51 21.83 -8.45 -8.03
N TYR A 52 22.33 -9.56 -7.53
CA TYR A 52 23.09 -10.51 -8.33
C TYR A 52 22.13 -11.11 -9.37
N LYS A 53 22.54 -11.18 -10.64
CA LYS A 53 21.74 -11.77 -11.72
C LYS A 53 22.58 -12.81 -12.46
N PRO A 54 22.64 -14.06 -11.97
CA PRO A 54 23.30 -15.13 -12.70
C PRO A 54 22.59 -15.33 -14.06
N PRO A 55 23.31 -15.70 -15.13
CA PRO A 55 24.72 -16.14 -15.19
C PRO A 55 25.74 -15.02 -15.46
N TYR A 56 25.33 -13.75 -15.48
CA TYR A 56 26.23 -12.66 -15.82
C TYR A 56 26.92 -12.16 -14.54
N ASP A 57 28.24 -12.31 -14.45
CA ASP A 57 29.13 -11.86 -13.36
C ASP A 57 29.21 -10.32 -13.21
N ASN A 58 28.19 -9.59 -13.65
CA ASN A 58 28.11 -8.15 -13.49
C ASN A 58 27.01 -7.75 -12.50
N TRP A 59 27.42 -7.04 -11.44
CA TRP A 59 26.52 -6.33 -10.56
C TRP A 59 25.86 -5.20 -11.36
N LYS A 60 24.67 -5.46 -11.92
CA LYS A 60 23.85 -4.45 -12.60
C LYS A 60 22.76 -3.93 -11.67
N TYR A 61 22.46 -2.65 -11.79
CA TYR A 61 21.30 -2.04 -11.13
C TYR A 61 20.02 -2.65 -11.71
N ILE A 62 19.38 -3.54 -10.95
CA ILE A 62 18.12 -4.18 -11.36
C ILE A 62 16.94 -3.23 -11.17
N TRP A 63 17.05 -2.30 -10.22
CA TRP A 63 16.02 -1.31 -9.96
C TRP A 63 16.63 0.06 -9.72
N LYS A 64 16.07 1.08 -10.38
CA LYS A 64 16.44 2.48 -10.24
C LYS A 64 15.21 3.36 -10.11
N LYS A 65 15.29 4.40 -9.30
CA LYS A 65 14.23 5.40 -9.11
C LYS A 65 14.83 6.78 -8.99
N TRP A 66 14.21 7.74 -9.66
CA TRP A 66 14.55 9.14 -9.51
C TRP A 66 13.82 9.74 -8.30
N VAL A 67 14.53 10.56 -7.52
CA VAL A 67 14.08 11.20 -6.30
C VAL A 67 14.44 12.68 -6.34
N SER A 68 13.44 13.55 -6.22
CA SER A 68 13.66 15.01 -6.18
C SER A 68 14.35 15.45 -4.88
N LYS A 69 15.24 16.44 -4.98
CA LYS A 69 15.86 17.12 -3.82
C LYS A 69 14.85 17.93 -3.02
N THR A 70 13.86 18.53 -3.68
CA THR A 70 12.96 19.54 -3.10
C THR A 70 11.56 19.02 -2.79
N SER A 71 11.18 17.85 -3.33
CA SER A 71 9.84 17.31 -3.10
C SER A 71 9.65 16.84 -1.66
N LYS A 72 8.59 17.33 -1.00
CA LYS A 72 8.12 16.85 0.31
C LYS A 72 7.58 15.42 0.28
N LYS A 73 7.17 14.92 -0.89
CA LYS A 73 6.62 13.57 -1.11
C LYS A 73 7.58 12.73 -1.94
N ARG A 74 8.85 12.71 -1.53
CA ARG A 74 9.89 11.91 -2.17
C ARG A 74 9.75 10.43 -1.82
N PHE A 75 10.25 9.57 -2.71
CA PHE A 75 10.13 8.12 -2.58
C PHE A 75 10.96 7.57 -1.41
N ALA A 76 12.18 8.08 -1.23
CA ALA A 76 13.11 7.72 -0.17
C ALA A 76 13.85 8.98 0.31
N TYR A 77 14.47 8.90 1.49
CA TYR A 77 15.04 10.05 2.18
C TYR A 77 16.50 9.79 2.57
N PRO A 78 17.37 10.82 2.61
CA PRO A 78 18.76 10.69 3.04
C PRO A 78 18.93 10.20 4.48
N SER A 79 17.96 10.42 5.37
CA SER A 79 18.00 9.95 6.76
C SER A 79 16.87 8.98 7.08
N ARG A 80 17.13 8.08 8.03
CA ARG A 80 16.11 7.14 8.55
C ARG A 80 14.97 7.89 9.23
N GLU A 81 15.27 8.94 9.99
CA GLU A 81 14.28 9.76 10.68
C GLU A 81 13.29 10.43 9.70
N GLU A 82 13.79 11.05 8.63
CA GLU A 82 12.92 11.64 7.61
C GLU A 82 12.09 10.57 6.89
N ALA A 83 12.67 9.41 6.61
CA ALA A 83 11.97 8.29 6.00
C ALA A 83 10.86 7.74 6.90
N LEU A 84 11.10 7.66 8.21
CA LEU A 84 10.13 7.22 9.21
C LEU A 84 8.99 8.23 9.36
N ASN A 85 9.33 9.52 9.47
CA ASN A 85 8.35 10.60 9.50
C ASN A 85 7.48 10.62 8.24
N ASN A 86 8.05 10.35 7.07
CA ASN A 86 7.27 10.19 5.85
C ASN A 86 6.36 8.96 5.91
N TYR A 87 6.84 7.83 6.42
CA TYR A 87 6.05 6.61 6.61
C TYR A 87 4.83 6.85 7.48
N ILE A 88 5.02 7.49 8.64
CA ILE A 88 3.92 7.80 9.56
C ILE A 88 2.87 8.63 8.83
N LYS A 89 3.26 9.79 8.26
CA LYS A 89 2.35 10.70 7.56
C LYS A 89 1.61 10.06 6.39
N ARG A 90 2.29 9.23 5.58
CA ARG A 90 1.64 8.55 4.44
C ARG A 90 0.66 7.48 4.92
N THR A 91 0.95 6.81 6.04
CA THR A 91 0.13 5.73 6.58
C THR A 91 -1.09 6.30 7.30
N GLU A 92 -0.94 7.34 8.12
CA GLU A 92 -2.07 8.09 8.71
C GLU A 92 -3.05 8.59 7.63
N ARG A 93 -2.52 9.17 6.55
CA ARG A 93 -3.34 9.60 5.43
C ARG A 93 -4.07 8.44 4.76
N ARG A 94 -3.43 7.28 4.62
CA ARG A 94 -4.07 6.07 4.05
C ARG A 94 -5.19 5.57 4.95
N ILE A 95 -4.97 5.52 6.26
CA ILE A 95 -6.00 5.13 7.25
C ILE A 95 -7.21 6.03 7.09
N LYS A 96 -7.03 7.36 7.12
CA LYS A 96 -8.13 8.31 6.96
C LYS A 96 -8.93 8.12 5.65
N ILE A 97 -8.24 7.83 4.55
CA ILE A 97 -8.91 7.56 3.25
C ILE A 97 -9.69 6.25 3.31
N LEU A 98 -9.11 5.20 3.90
CA LEU A 98 -9.73 3.88 3.97
C LEU A 98 -10.93 3.88 4.92
N GLU A 99 -10.85 4.57 6.05
CA GLU A 99 -11.98 4.79 6.97
C GLU A 99 -13.13 5.51 6.27
N TRP A 100 -12.83 6.61 5.57
CA TRP A 100 -13.85 7.35 4.81
C TRP A 100 -14.51 6.47 3.75
N ASN A 101 -13.72 5.70 2.99
CA ASN A 101 -14.25 4.79 1.98
C ASN A 101 -15.08 3.66 2.60
N LEU A 102 -14.68 3.15 3.77
CA LEU A 102 -15.45 2.14 4.49
C LEU A 102 -16.81 2.68 4.91
N GLU A 103 -16.86 3.88 5.49
CA GLU A 103 -18.12 4.52 5.88
C GLU A 103 -19.01 4.83 4.67
N LEU A 104 -18.42 5.28 3.56
CA LEU A 104 -19.13 5.47 2.31
C LEU A 104 -19.77 4.16 1.82
N CYS A 105 -19.02 3.05 1.85
CA CYS A 105 -19.52 1.74 1.45
C CYS A 105 -20.65 1.25 2.36
N LYS A 106 -20.51 1.39 3.69
CA LYS A 106 -21.55 1.03 4.66
C LYS A 106 -22.84 1.80 4.37
N GLY A 107 -22.76 3.13 4.27
CA GLY A 107 -23.92 3.97 3.99
C GLY A 107 -24.55 3.70 2.62
N GLY A 108 -23.74 3.38 1.60
CA GLY A 108 -24.22 2.96 0.28
C GLY A 108 -25.00 1.65 0.33
N LEU A 109 -24.49 0.66 1.07
CA LEU A 109 -25.13 -0.64 1.25
C LEU A 109 -26.49 -0.52 1.98
N GLU A 110 -26.56 0.29 3.03
CA GLU A 110 -27.82 0.53 3.76
C GLU A 110 -28.88 1.16 2.85
N LYS A 111 -28.50 2.19 2.08
CA LYS A 111 -29.41 2.82 1.12
C LYS A 111 -29.92 1.83 0.06
N ALA A 112 -29.04 0.96 -0.43
CA ALA A 112 -29.42 -0.07 -1.39
C ALA A 112 -30.46 -1.04 -0.79
N LYS A 113 -30.25 -1.50 0.45
CA LYS A 113 -31.20 -2.37 1.16
C LYS A 113 -32.57 -1.72 1.38
N ILE A 114 -32.59 -0.44 1.77
CA ILE A 114 -33.86 0.32 1.90
C ILE A 114 -34.58 0.37 0.56
N LYS A 115 -33.85 0.63 -0.53
CA LYS A 115 -34.43 0.69 -1.87
C LYS A 115 -34.96 -0.66 -2.33
N GLU A 116 -34.26 -1.75 -2.02
CA GLU A 116 -34.72 -3.12 -2.28
C GLU A 116 -36.07 -3.40 -1.61
N ILE A 117 -36.22 -3.06 -0.32
CA ILE A 117 -37.48 -3.21 0.42
C ILE A 117 -38.61 -2.39 -0.21
N GLN A 118 -38.34 -1.14 -0.61
CA GLN A 118 -39.32 -0.30 -1.30
C GLN A 118 -39.80 -0.94 -2.60
N ILE A 119 -38.87 -1.44 -3.41
CA ILE A 119 -39.17 -2.12 -4.68
C ILE A 119 -40.03 -3.36 -4.44
N GLN A 120 -39.69 -4.18 -3.45
CA GLN A 120 -40.48 -5.37 -3.09
C GLN A 120 -41.92 -5.02 -2.66
N ASN A 121 -42.07 -3.94 -1.89
CA ASN A 121 -43.40 -3.45 -1.47
C ASN A 121 -44.22 -2.93 -2.65
N GLU A 122 -43.61 -2.20 -3.59
CA GLU A 122 -44.26 -1.73 -4.82
C GLU A 122 -44.78 -2.89 -5.66
N TYR A 123 -43.98 -3.95 -5.84
CA TYR A 123 -44.42 -5.15 -6.57
C TYR A 123 -45.60 -5.86 -5.87
N LYS A 124 -45.55 -5.97 -4.53
CA LYS A 124 -46.61 -6.60 -3.75
C LYS A 124 -47.95 -5.85 -3.86
N LEU A 125 -47.92 -4.51 -3.84
CA LEU A 125 -49.11 -3.67 -4.00
C LEU A 125 -49.72 -3.80 -5.41
N LYS A 126 -48.89 -3.90 -6.46
CA LYS A 126 -49.39 -4.10 -7.82
C LYS A 126 -50.09 -5.46 -7.98
N SER A 127 -49.51 -6.53 -7.44
CA SER A 127 -50.13 -7.87 -7.49
C SER A 127 -51.48 -7.98 -6.75
N GLN A 128 -51.77 -7.06 -5.82
CA GLN A 128 -53.03 -7.06 -5.07
C GLN A 128 -54.16 -6.29 -5.78
N ASN A 129 -53.83 -5.39 -6.71
CA ASN A 129 -54.79 -4.57 -7.45
C ASN A 129 -55.19 -5.17 -8.82
N GLU A 130 -54.57 -6.29 -9.22
CA GLU A 130 -54.86 -7.01 -10.46
C GLU A 130 -55.82 -8.21 -10.26
N ILE A 131 -56.44 -8.32 -9.08
CA ILE A 131 -57.49 -9.30 -8.69
C ILE A 131 -58.77 -8.54 -8.41
#